data_AF-A0AAW0GAJ4-F1
#
_entry.id   AF-A0AAW0GAJ4-F1
#
_cell.length_a   1.000
_cell.length_b   1.000
_cell.length_c   1.000
_cell.angle_alpha   90.00
_cell.angle_beta   90.00
_cell.angle_gamma   90.00
#
_symmetry.space_group_name_H-M   'P 1'
#
loop_
_entity.id
_entity.type
_entity.pdbx_description
1 polymer ?
#
loop_
_entity_poly.entity_id
_entity_poly.type
_entity_poly.pdbx_seq_one_letter_code
_entity_poly.pdbx_strand_id
1 'polypeptide(L)'
;MTLTSFYRMWGLTAIYAYRAYKERSFLDDAVEIWQAYTPWVISPADAASGSHPLKTTQFSSECNGSTVAGGVFFRIDEGNKGDVSIMAGSDGAYMAYELLFTLN
;
A
#
# COMPACT_ATOMS: atom_id res chain seq x y z
N MET A 1 8.17 12.72 7.79
CA MET A 1 7.90 12.72 6.34
C MET A 1 6.46 12.32 6.14
N THR A 2 5.59 13.23 5.70
CA THR A 2 4.17 12.94 5.48
C THR A 2 4.02 12.25 4.12
N LEU A 3 3.89 10.93 4.13
CA LEU A 3 3.69 10.13 2.91
C LEU A 3 2.30 10.43 2.35
N THR A 4 2.25 11.30 1.33
CA THR A 4 1.02 11.58 0.59
C THR A 4 0.71 10.40 -0.35
N SER A 5 -0.55 10.24 -0.74
CA SER A 5 -1.01 9.09 -1.54
C SER A 5 -0.25 8.90 -2.86
N PHE A 6 0.43 9.95 -3.36
CA PHE A 6 1.20 9.97 -4.60
C PHE A 6 2.55 9.26 -4.51
N TYR A 7 3.12 9.10 -3.32
CA TYR A 7 4.44 8.45 -3.16
C TYR A 7 4.46 7.01 -3.67
N ARG A 8 3.33 6.30 -3.63
CA ARG A 8 3.20 4.95 -4.22
C ARG A 8 3.47 4.91 -5.73
N MET A 9 3.06 5.94 -6.47
CA MET A 9 3.30 5.99 -7.92
C MET A 9 4.77 6.29 -8.23
N TRP A 10 5.44 7.05 -7.35
CA TRP A 10 6.86 7.33 -7.47
C TRP A 10 7.72 6.09 -7.30
N GLY A 11 7.47 5.24 -6.31
CA GLY A 11 8.27 4.01 -6.21
C GLY A 11 7.96 3.00 -7.32
N LEU A 12 6.74 2.99 -7.89
CA LEU A 12 6.43 2.16 -9.06
C LEU A 12 7.25 2.65 -10.27
N THR A 13 7.27 3.97 -10.45
CA THR A 13 8.11 4.64 -11.45
C THR A 13 9.58 4.33 -11.21
N ALA A 14 10.04 4.33 -9.96
CA ALA A 14 11.41 4.00 -9.59
C ALA A 14 11.77 2.55 -9.95
N ILE A 15 10.86 1.57 -9.78
CA ILE A 15 11.13 0.21 -10.28
C ILE A 15 11.28 0.17 -11.80
N TYR A 16 10.43 0.89 -12.54
CA TYR A 16 10.57 0.98 -14.00
C TYR A 16 11.88 1.68 -14.40
N ALA A 17 12.29 2.73 -13.67
CA ALA A 17 13.57 3.40 -13.87
C ALA A 17 14.75 2.48 -13.58
N TYR A 18 14.72 1.70 -12.48
CA TYR A 18 15.73 0.68 -12.20
C TYR A 18 15.81 -0.37 -13.31
N ARG A 19 14.67 -0.81 -13.85
CA ARG A 19 14.65 -1.77 -14.96
C ARG A 19 15.30 -1.23 -16.23
N ALA A 20 15.06 0.04 -16.55
CA ALA A 20 15.59 0.71 -17.73
C ALA A 20 17.08 1.10 -17.59
N TYR A 21 17.46 1.70 -16.45
CA TYR A 21 18.77 2.32 -16.25
C TYR A 21 19.73 1.50 -15.38
N LYS A 22 19.22 0.48 -14.66
CA LYS A 22 19.98 -0.38 -13.74
C LYS A 22 20.70 0.37 -12.61
N GLU A 23 20.27 1.59 -12.32
CA GLU A 23 20.81 2.39 -11.22
C GLU A 23 20.15 1.99 -9.90
N ARG A 24 20.96 1.55 -8.93
CA ARG A 24 20.48 0.96 -7.68
C ARG A 24 19.68 1.94 -6.81
N SER A 25 19.97 3.24 -6.88
CA SER A 25 19.23 4.29 -6.18
C SER A 25 17.71 4.17 -6.40
N PHE A 26 17.28 3.93 -7.64
CA PHE A 26 15.87 3.74 -7.96
C PHE A 26 15.25 2.48 -7.34
N LEU A 27 16.04 1.41 -7.17
CA LEU A 27 15.58 0.21 -6.48
C LEU A 27 15.44 0.48 -4.98
N ASP A 28 16.40 1.18 -4.40
CA ASP A 28 16.39 1.54 -2.97
C ASP A 28 15.18 2.44 -2.65
N ASP A 29 14.89 3.45 -3.47
CA ASP A 29 13.70 4.30 -3.35
C ASP A 29 12.39 3.49 -3.41
N ALA A 30 12.31 2.54 -4.35
CA ALA A 30 11.14 1.69 -4.49
C ALA A 30 10.92 0.78 -3.28
N VAL A 31 12.01 0.22 -2.73
CA VAL A 31 11.97 -0.62 -1.52
C VAL A 31 11.54 0.21 -0.31
N GLU A 32 12.09 1.40 -0.13
CA GLU A 32 11.72 2.29 0.99
C GLU A 32 10.21 2.60 0.95
N ILE A 33 9.71 2.95 -0.24
CA ILE A 33 8.29 3.23 -0.43
C ILE A 33 7.45 1.99 -0.13
N TRP A 34 7.79 0.82 -0.70
CA TRP A 34 7.05 -0.42 -0.43
C TRP A 34 6.99 -0.74 1.07
N GLN A 35 8.13 -0.70 1.75
CA GLN A 35 8.23 -0.95 3.20
C GLN A 35 7.39 0.02 4.02
N ALA A 36 7.24 1.27 3.58
CA ALA A 36 6.41 2.25 4.27
C ALA A 36 4.90 1.97 4.15
N TYR A 37 4.47 1.31 3.07
CA TYR A 37 3.06 0.97 2.83
C TYR A 37 2.66 -0.43 3.31
N THR A 38 3.59 -1.40 3.36
CA THR A 38 3.32 -2.78 3.81
C THR A 38 2.59 -2.86 5.16
N PRO A 39 2.91 -2.04 6.20
CA PRO A 39 2.18 -2.08 7.46
C PRO A 39 0.73 -1.61 7.39
N TRP A 40 0.29 -1.03 6.28
CA TRP A 40 -1.04 -0.48 6.05
C TRP A 40 -1.91 -1.35 5.14
N VAL A 41 -1.43 -2.55 4.81
CA VAL A 41 -2.17 -3.56 4.05
C VAL A 41 -3.14 -4.25 4.98
N ILE A 42 -4.38 -4.40 4.54
CA ILE A 42 -5.42 -5.10 5.31
C ILE A 42 -5.14 -6.60 5.23
N SER A 43 -4.77 -7.21 6.36
CA SER A 43 -4.64 -8.67 6.43
C SER A 43 -6.01 -9.36 6.42
N PRO A 44 -6.09 -10.67 6.13
CA PRO A 44 -7.34 -11.42 6.27
C PRO A 44 -7.96 -11.34 7.67
N ALA A 45 -7.13 -11.26 8.71
CA ALA A 45 -7.59 -11.11 10.10
C ALA A 45 -8.16 -9.71 10.36
N ASP A 46 -7.52 -8.68 9.80
CA ASP A 46 -8.02 -7.30 9.87
C ASP A 46 -9.38 -7.19 9.16
N ALA A 47 -9.49 -7.78 7.96
CA ALA A 47 -10.74 -7.83 7.21
C ALA A 47 -11.85 -8.58 7.97
N ALA A 48 -11.54 -9.72 8.60
CA ALA A 48 -12.52 -10.48 9.38
C ALA A 48 -12.98 -9.74 10.65
N SER A 49 -12.08 -8.97 11.28
CA SER A 49 -12.40 -8.18 12.49
C SER A 49 -13.02 -6.82 12.19
N GLY A 50 -12.92 -6.33 10.95
CA GLY A 50 -13.33 -4.99 10.56
C GLY A 50 -12.48 -3.89 11.20
N SER A 51 -11.24 -4.20 11.61
CA SER A 51 -10.36 -3.29 12.32
C SER A 51 -8.91 -3.50 11.91
N HIS A 52 -8.09 -2.46 12.00
CA HIS A 52 -6.67 -2.53 11.65
C HIS A 52 -5.86 -1.80 12.73
N PRO A 53 -4.72 -2.34 13.21
CA PRO A 53 -3.98 -1.79 14.36
C PRO A 53 -3.54 -0.33 14.21
N LEU A 54 -3.33 0.11 12.97
CA LEU A 54 -2.91 1.49 12.65
C LEU A 54 -4.07 2.45 12.37
N LYS A 55 -5.31 1.96 12.41
CA LYS A 55 -6.53 2.76 12.18
C LYS A 55 -7.35 2.84 13.45
N THR A 56 -7.98 3.98 13.66
CA THR A 56 -8.83 4.24 14.85
C THR A 56 -10.30 3.95 14.58
N THR A 57 -10.67 3.76 13.32
CA THR A 57 -12.04 3.58 12.86
C THR A 57 -12.22 2.17 12.32
N GLN A 58 -13.38 1.57 12.59
CA GLN A 58 -13.74 0.28 12.01
C GLN A 58 -14.11 0.43 10.53
N PHE A 59 -13.90 -0.63 9.76
CA PHE A 59 -14.26 -0.71 8.34
C PHE A 59 -15.04 -1.98 8.04
N SER A 60 -15.77 -1.96 6.93
CA SER A 60 -16.51 -3.12 6.46
C SER A 60 -15.55 -4.24 6.05
N SER A 61 -15.85 -5.47 6.45
CA SER A 61 -15.12 -6.68 6.03
C SER A 61 -15.22 -6.94 4.52
N GLU A 62 -16.23 -6.34 3.88
CA GLU A 62 -16.54 -6.53 2.47
C GLU A 62 -16.82 -5.21 1.74
N CYS A 63 -16.48 -5.19 0.46
CA CYS A 63 -16.83 -4.16 -0.51
C CYS A 63 -17.47 -4.84 -1.72
N ASN A 64 -18.76 -4.56 -1.98
CA ASN A 64 -19.54 -5.18 -3.07
C ASN A 64 -19.53 -6.73 -3.07
N GLY A 65 -19.63 -7.35 -1.88
CA GLY A 65 -19.65 -8.81 -1.72
C GLY A 65 -18.28 -9.48 -1.92
N SER A 66 -17.21 -8.69 -2.07
CA SER A 66 -15.82 -9.17 -2.08
C SER A 66 -15.11 -8.76 -0.80
N THR A 67 -14.23 -9.61 -0.29
CA THR A 67 -13.41 -9.28 0.89
C THR A 67 -12.49 -8.10 0.62
N VAL A 68 -12.25 -7.26 1.63
CA VAL A 68 -11.27 -6.15 1.57
C VAL A 68 -9.84 -6.59 1.93
N ALA A 69 -9.62 -7.87 2.21
CA ALA A 69 -8.29 -8.41 2.48
C ALA A 69 -7.35 -8.20 1.28
N GLY A 70 -6.12 -7.74 1.55
CA GLY A 70 -5.15 -7.35 0.53
C GLY A 70 -5.30 -5.91 0.02
N GLY A 71 -6.38 -5.21 0.39
CA GLY A 71 -6.53 -3.78 0.12
C GLY A 71 -5.55 -2.95 0.94
N VAL A 72 -5.19 -1.77 0.42
CA VAL A 72 -4.27 -0.83 1.09
C VAL A 72 -4.97 0.49 1.32
N PHE A 73 -4.86 1.01 2.53
CA PHE A 73 -5.49 2.28 2.89
C PHE A 73 -4.96 3.44 2.04
N PHE A 74 -5.87 4.31 1.60
CA PHE A 74 -5.54 5.49 0.81
C PHE A 74 -4.65 6.47 1.60
N ARG A 75 -5.03 6.75 2.85
CA ARG A 75 -4.27 7.57 3.80
C ARG A 75 -3.49 6.70 4.76
N ILE A 76 -2.20 7.00 4.96
CA ILE A 76 -1.30 6.26 5.86
C ILE A 76 -0.55 7.19 6.83
N ASP A 77 -1.00 8.44 6.96
CA ASP A 77 -0.40 9.41 7.86
C ASP A 77 -1.13 9.46 9.21
N GLU A 78 -0.41 9.89 10.24
CA GLU A 78 -0.94 9.87 11.61
C GLU A 78 -2.13 10.81 11.84
N GLY A 79 -2.25 11.87 11.03
CA GLY A 79 -3.36 12.82 11.10
C GLY A 79 -4.67 12.26 10.55
N ASN A 80 -4.62 11.16 9.79
CA ASN A 80 -5.76 10.57 9.08
C ASN A 80 -6.00 9.10 9.46
N LYS A 81 -5.70 8.71 10.70
CA LYS A 81 -5.96 7.33 11.20
C LYS A 81 -7.45 6.96 11.21
N GLY A 82 -8.35 7.95 11.13
CA GLY A 82 -9.79 7.71 11.01
C GLY A 82 -10.29 7.46 9.59
N ASP A 83 -9.48 7.77 8.57
CA ASP A 83 -9.83 7.50 7.17
C ASP A 83 -9.51 6.05 6.82
N VAL A 84 -10.54 5.25 6.58
CA VAL A 84 -10.45 3.84 6.22
C VAL A 84 -10.74 3.59 4.73
N SER A 85 -10.68 4.64 3.91
CA SER A 85 -10.90 4.51 2.47
C SER A 85 -9.82 3.65 1.84
N ILE A 86 -10.25 2.69 1.03
CA ILE A 86 -9.42 1.92 0.10
C ILE A 86 -9.72 2.41 -1.32
N MET A 87 -8.70 2.49 -2.18
CA MET A 87 -8.86 2.96 -3.55
C MET A 87 -8.13 2.04 -4.52
N ALA A 88 -8.73 1.75 -5.67
CA ALA A 88 -8.11 0.90 -6.68
C ALA A 88 -6.68 1.34 -7.08
N GLY A 89 -6.39 2.66 -7.03
CA GLY A 89 -5.05 3.18 -7.27
C GLY A 89 -4.02 2.86 -6.18
N SER A 90 -4.42 2.77 -4.91
CA SER A 90 -3.52 2.32 -3.82
C SER A 90 -3.26 0.82 -3.91
N ASP A 91 -4.30 0.05 -4.21
CA ASP A 91 -4.23 -1.40 -4.31
C ASP A 91 -3.41 -1.83 -5.53
N GLY A 92 -3.66 -1.20 -6.69
CA GLY A 92 -2.95 -1.51 -7.93
C GLY A 92 -1.44 -1.23 -7.85
N ALA A 93 -1.04 -0.13 -7.20
CA ALA A 93 0.37 0.15 -6.98
C ALA A 93 1.01 -0.88 -6.04
N TYR A 94 0.34 -1.23 -4.93
CA TYR A 94 0.85 -2.23 -3.98
C TYR A 94 0.98 -3.62 -4.61
N MET A 95 -0.05 -4.10 -5.32
CA MET A 95 0.01 -5.37 -6.04
C MET A 95 1.14 -5.41 -7.07
N ALA A 96 1.41 -4.28 -7.74
CA ALA A 96 2.56 -4.18 -8.63
C ALA A 96 3.88 -4.34 -7.86
N TYR A 97 4.05 -3.70 -6.71
CA TYR A 97 5.25 -3.90 -5.88
C TYR A 97 5.44 -5.36 -5.45
N GLU A 98 4.37 -6.02 -4.94
CA GLU A 98 4.43 -7.42 -4.56
C GLU A 98 4.90 -8.29 -5.74
N LEU A 99 4.25 -8.20 -6.90
CA LEU A 99 4.68 -8.94 -8.10
C LEU A 99 6.14 -8.67 -8.50
N LEU A 100 6.69 -7.51 -8.17
CA LEU A 100 8.05 -7.12 -8.52
C LEU A 100 9.10 -7.57 -7.50
N PHE A 101 8.71 -7.68 -6.23
CA PHE A 101 9.62 -8.00 -5.12
C PHE A 101 9.50 -9.45 -4.61
N THR A 102 8.34 -10.12 -4.71
CA THR A 102 8.17 -11.53 -4.29
C THR A 102 8.36 -12.55 -5.41
N LEU A 103 8.41 -12.15 -6.69
CA LEU A 103 8.68 -13.05 -7.83
C LEU A 103 10.15 -13.07 -8.30
N ASN A 104 11.07 -12.54 -7.50
CA ASN A 104 12.51 -12.52 -7.75
C ASN A 104 13.25 -13.30 -6.67
#